data_AF-A0A521IJU8-F1
#
_entry.id   AF-A0A521IJU8-F1
#
_cell.length_a   1.000
_cell.length_b   1.000
_cell.length_c   1.000
_cell.angle_alpha   90.00
_cell.angle_beta   90.00
_cell.angle_gamma   90.00
#
_symmetry.space_group_name_H-M   'P 1'
#
loop_
_entity.id
_entity.type
_entity.pdbx_description
1 polymer ?
#
loop_
_entity_poly.entity_id
_entity_poly.type
_entity_poly.pdbx_seq_one_letter_code
_entity_poly.pdbx_strand_id
1 'polypeptide(L)'
;MVIDAFLLICANLVASWVVFRTRSALLNPIVHINIIGILILLMLVQFYRIRISESSLDVIVRSLGSFLPALIIGSFIVRWNHGARSPWIPFLVTADIFGFGAILFVRVSYRLYLSSMSRYQSDQYPRTVIYGAGDLGTTLVRQSRKGKLPFKIVGFVDDNPDYDRSSILGIRVYGTIKELTQILKEAQAKVLIIAITHIEQEKMLEAVDAAREADCEIKVIPSLFEMQDKPLEEVDVRSLDYADLLGRPLIKIGREPIRQMVQGKTVLVTGAGGSIGQEICRQLLSYGPVKLLLFDIDETELHDLSLRLHDYQREWSDWIYPIVGDIRNKQKVNTVFEAYNPQLVFHAAAYKHVPLQELYPEEAVHTNILGSYNVLKAAKDHKAEKVVVISTDKAVNPTNVMGATKRVVELLACMLTSDETEMVSVRFGNVLGSRGSMLPLFVEQIKAGVPVTVTHKDIIRYFMAIPEAVGLVFKAASMAKGGEVMVLDMGQPVKIYDFAKKLVQYYGDENSKIIITGLRPGEKLYEELLADKDTTMP
;
A
#
# COMPACT_ATOMS: atom_id res chain seq x y z
N MET A 1 -24.52 32.87 -2.23
CA MET A 1 -25.70 33.49 -2.86
C MET A 1 -26.34 34.56 -1.99
N VAL A 2 -26.86 34.26 -0.79
CA VAL A 2 -27.51 35.30 0.06
C VAL A 2 -26.55 36.44 0.42
N ILE A 3 -25.32 36.09 0.83
CA ILE A 3 -24.28 37.09 1.12
C ILE A 3 -23.92 37.90 -0.14
N ASP A 4 -23.78 37.23 -1.29
CA ASP A 4 -23.43 37.89 -2.55
C ASP A 4 -24.54 38.83 -3.04
N ALA A 5 -25.82 38.45 -2.85
CA ALA A 5 -26.96 39.31 -3.15
C ALA A 5 -26.99 40.57 -2.26
N PHE A 6 -26.68 40.42 -0.97
CA PHE A 6 -26.53 41.56 -0.07
C PHE A 6 -25.40 42.49 -0.49
N LEU A 7 -24.24 41.94 -0.87
CA LEU A 7 -23.10 42.72 -1.37
C LEU A 7 -23.45 43.49 -2.65
N LEU A 8 -24.20 42.88 -3.58
CA LEU A 8 -24.68 43.56 -4.79
C LEU A 8 -25.65 44.71 -4.48
N ILE A 9 -26.54 44.55 -3.50
CA ILE A 9 -27.43 45.63 -3.04
C ILE A 9 -26.62 46.78 -2.45
N CYS A 10 -25.62 46.49 -1.61
CA CYS A 10 -24.71 47.50 -1.06
C CYS A 10 -23.89 48.20 -2.15
N ALA A 11 -23.37 47.46 -3.13
CA ALA A 11 -22.63 48.03 -4.26
C ALA A 11 -23.50 48.98 -5.10
N ASN A 12 -24.77 48.64 -5.32
CA ASN A 12 -25.72 49.47 -6.03
C ASN A 12 -26.10 50.75 -5.25
N LEU A 13 -26.17 50.70 -3.91
CA LEU A 13 -26.33 51.88 -3.08
C LEU A 13 -25.14 52.85 -3.23
N VAL A 14 -23.92 52.32 -3.23
CA VAL A 14 -22.70 53.10 -3.44
C VAL A 14 -22.68 53.70 -4.85
N ALA A 15 -22.97 52.92 -5.87
CA ALA A 15 -23.08 53.40 -7.26
C ALA A 15 -24.14 54.50 -7.42
N SER A 16 -25.27 54.36 -6.73
CA SER A 16 -26.35 55.35 -6.74
C SER A 16 -25.90 56.69 -6.15
N TRP A 17 -25.12 56.63 -5.07
CA TRP A 17 -24.54 57.82 -4.45
C TRP A 17 -23.49 58.47 -5.36
N VAL A 18 -22.60 57.67 -5.97
CA VAL A 18 -21.55 58.16 -6.88
C VAL A 18 -22.13 58.84 -8.12
N VAL A 19 -23.16 58.26 -8.74
CA VAL A 19 -23.69 58.72 -10.04
C VAL A 19 -24.82 59.74 -9.90
N PHE A 20 -25.76 59.52 -8.96
CA PHE A 20 -26.96 60.35 -8.84
C PHE A 20 -26.93 61.34 -7.66
N ARG A 21 -25.92 61.26 -6.77
CA ARG A 21 -25.65 62.15 -5.62
C ARG A 21 -26.77 62.34 -4.58
N THR A 22 -28.02 61.96 -4.84
CA THR A 22 -29.17 62.27 -3.95
C THR A 22 -30.36 61.31 -3.97
N ARG A 23 -30.47 60.36 -4.93
CA ARG A 23 -31.59 59.39 -4.97
C ARG A 23 -31.10 57.95 -4.82
N SER A 24 -31.82 57.12 -4.06
CA SER A 24 -31.62 55.67 -4.04
C SER A 24 -32.26 55.04 -5.29
N ALA A 25 -31.43 54.55 -6.21
CA ALA A 25 -31.87 53.89 -7.43
C ALA A 25 -32.47 52.49 -7.17
N LEU A 26 -32.52 52.04 -5.91
CA LEU A 26 -32.98 50.70 -5.49
C LEU A 26 -34.41 50.36 -5.90
N LEU A 27 -35.27 51.36 -6.14
CA LEU A 27 -36.66 51.13 -6.59
C LEU A 27 -36.77 51.05 -8.13
N ASN A 28 -35.67 51.23 -8.86
CA ASN A 28 -35.70 51.21 -10.31
C ASN A 28 -35.61 49.76 -10.84
N PRO A 29 -36.49 49.36 -11.78
CA PRO A 29 -36.47 48.01 -12.35
C PRO A 29 -35.13 47.63 -13.01
N ILE A 30 -34.37 48.59 -13.55
CA ILE A 30 -33.05 48.36 -14.16
C ILE A 30 -32.07 47.77 -13.13
N VAL A 31 -32.14 48.23 -11.88
CA VAL A 31 -31.28 47.76 -10.78
C VAL A 31 -31.62 46.32 -10.41
N HIS A 32 -32.91 46.00 -10.27
CA HIS A 32 -33.35 44.64 -9.97
C HIS A 32 -33.00 43.66 -11.09
N ILE A 33 -33.18 44.05 -12.35
CA ILE A 33 -32.84 43.23 -13.52
C ILE A 33 -31.33 42.95 -13.56
N ASN A 34 -30.48 43.95 -13.30
CA ASN A 34 -29.03 43.77 -13.25
C ASN A 34 -28.60 42.83 -12.11
N ILE A 35 -29.09 43.03 -10.88
CA ILE A 35 -28.76 42.16 -9.74
C ILE A 35 -29.20 40.71 -10.00
N ILE A 36 -30.43 40.51 -10.47
CA ILE A 36 -30.96 39.17 -10.80
C ILE A 36 -30.13 38.55 -11.94
N GLY A 37 -29.80 39.32 -12.97
CA GLY A 37 -28.97 38.89 -14.09
C GLY A 37 -27.59 38.40 -13.65
N ILE A 38 -26.91 39.15 -12.78
CA ILE A 38 -25.60 38.77 -12.22
C ILE A 38 -25.72 37.49 -11.38
N LEU A 39 -26.75 37.37 -10.54
CA LEU A 39 -26.95 36.18 -9.71
C LEU A 39 -27.22 34.91 -10.56
N ILE A 40 -28.00 35.04 -11.64
CA ILE A 40 -28.25 33.96 -12.59
C ILE A 40 -26.97 33.57 -13.32
N LEU A 41 -26.19 34.55 -13.79
CA LEU A 41 -24.92 34.28 -14.48
C LEU A 41 -23.88 33.63 -13.55
N LEU A 42 -23.78 34.07 -12.29
CA LEU A 42 -22.97 33.42 -11.27
C LEU A 42 -23.42 31.95 -11.05
N MET A 43 -24.73 31.68 -11.10
CA MET A 43 -25.24 30.32 -11.01
C MET A 43 -24.90 29.47 -12.25
N LEU A 44 -25.06 30.03 -13.46
CA LEU A 44 -24.78 29.35 -14.73
C LEU A 44 -23.31 28.99 -14.90
N VAL A 45 -22.41 29.90 -14.51
CA VAL A 45 -20.95 29.67 -14.52
C VAL A 45 -20.53 28.77 -13.32
N GLN A 46 -21.50 28.22 -12.59
CA GLN A 46 -21.32 27.33 -11.45
C GLN A 46 -20.39 27.93 -10.38
N PHE A 47 -20.42 29.25 -10.21
CA PHE A 47 -19.58 29.98 -9.25
C PHE A 47 -19.74 29.44 -7.82
N TYR A 48 -20.97 29.03 -7.47
CA TYR A 48 -21.29 28.48 -6.14
C TYR A 48 -20.87 27.02 -5.94
N ARG A 49 -20.43 26.31 -6.99
CA ARG A 49 -19.90 24.94 -6.86
C ARG A 49 -18.40 24.91 -6.60
N ILE A 50 -17.71 26.06 -6.65
CA ILE A 50 -16.27 26.14 -6.40
C ILE A 50 -16.01 25.87 -4.92
N ARG A 51 -15.19 24.85 -4.64
CA ARG A 51 -14.66 24.61 -3.30
C ARG A 51 -13.62 25.69 -3.00
N ILE A 52 -13.90 26.52 -1.99
CA ILE A 52 -13.16 27.75 -1.65
C ILE A 52 -11.65 27.51 -1.40
N SER A 53 -11.25 26.26 -1.17
CA SER A 53 -9.88 25.86 -0.85
C SER A 53 -8.93 25.66 -2.04
N GLU A 54 -9.42 25.45 -3.27
CA GLU A 54 -8.60 24.79 -4.31
C GLU A 54 -8.17 25.65 -5.51
N SER A 55 -8.87 26.72 -5.90
CA SER A 55 -8.48 27.48 -7.11
C SER A 55 -8.78 28.98 -7.03
N SER A 56 -7.74 29.83 -6.99
CA SER A 56 -7.87 31.30 -7.05
C SER A 56 -8.15 31.80 -8.45
N LEU A 57 -7.60 31.14 -9.48
CA LEU A 57 -7.80 31.55 -10.87
C LEU A 57 -9.24 31.28 -11.32
N ASP A 58 -9.84 30.15 -10.91
CA ASP A 58 -11.23 29.85 -11.26
C ASP A 58 -12.23 30.84 -10.65
N VAL A 59 -11.98 31.32 -9.43
CA VAL A 59 -12.84 32.33 -8.80
C VAL A 59 -12.82 33.63 -9.60
N ILE A 60 -11.63 34.07 -10.05
CA ILE A 60 -11.48 35.30 -10.86
C ILE A 60 -12.11 35.12 -12.24
N VAL A 61 -11.77 34.03 -12.95
CA VAL A 61 -12.26 33.77 -14.31
C VAL A 61 -13.78 33.64 -14.34
N ARG A 62 -14.37 32.93 -13.37
CA ARG A 62 -15.83 32.74 -13.31
C ARG A 62 -16.57 34.00 -12.84
N SER A 63 -15.96 34.80 -11.96
CA SER A 63 -16.49 36.13 -11.63
C SER A 63 -16.47 37.03 -12.86
N LEU A 64 -15.36 37.10 -13.60
CA LEU A 64 -15.27 37.87 -14.84
C LEU A 64 -16.27 37.38 -15.90
N GLY A 65 -16.43 36.07 -16.04
CA GLY A 65 -17.39 35.42 -16.94
C GLY A 65 -18.85 35.64 -16.58
N SER A 66 -19.16 36.22 -15.41
CA SER A 66 -20.53 36.60 -15.02
C SER A 66 -20.75 38.11 -15.06
N PHE A 67 -19.80 38.91 -14.58
CA PHE A 67 -19.93 40.36 -14.53
C PHE A 67 -19.74 41.05 -15.90
N LEU A 68 -18.81 40.59 -16.75
CA LEU A 68 -18.61 41.21 -18.07
C LEU A 68 -19.82 41.05 -19.00
N PRO A 69 -20.43 39.86 -19.13
CA PRO A 69 -21.64 39.72 -19.95
C PRO A 69 -22.83 40.51 -19.38
N ALA A 70 -23.01 40.54 -18.05
CA ALA A 70 -24.06 41.33 -17.40
C ALA A 70 -23.92 42.81 -17.72
N LEU A 71 -22.70 43.34 -17.66
CA LEU A 71 -22.40 44.74 -17.95
C LEU A 71 -22.66 45.09 -19.41
N ILE A 72 -22.20 44.25 -20.35
CA ILE A 72 -22.37 44.48 -21.79
C ILE A 72 -23.85 44.45 -22.18
N ILE A 73 -24.57 43.41 -21.74
CA ILE A 73 -26.00 43.24 -22.04
C ILE A 73 -26.82 44.35 -21.40
N GLY A 74 -26.57 44.65 -20.12
CA GLY A 74 -27.26 45.73 -19.39
C GLY A 74 -27.03 47.10 -20.03
N SER A 75 -25.78 47.40 -20.39
CA SER A 75 -25.43 48.67 -21.07
C SER A 75 -26.06 48.78 -22.45
N PHE A 76 -26.14 47.68 -23.21
CA PHE A 76 -26.79 47.65 -24.52
C PHE A 76 -28.30 47.88 -24.42
N ILE A 77 -28.98 47.23 -23.47
CA ILE A 77 -30.42 47.40 -23.21
C ILE A 77 -30.72 48.84 -22.79
N VAL A 78 -29.91 49.42 -21.90
CA VAL A 78 -30.08 50.82 -21.46
C VAL A 78 -29.82 51.78 -22.63
N ARG A 79 -28.79 51.53 -23.45
CA ARG A 79 -28.50 52.34 -24.63
C ARG A 79 -29.66 52.33 -25.63
N TRP A 80 -30.26 51.16 -25.85
CA TRP A 80 -31.38 50.99 -26.79
C TRP A 80 -32.65 51.71 -26.32
N ASN A 81 -32.97 51.61 -25.02
CA ASN A 81 -34.23 52.15 -24.48
C ASN A 81 -34.14 53.62 -24.03
N HIS A 82 -32.97 54.08 -23.56
CA HIS A 82 -32.80 55.41 -22.94
C HIS A 82 -31.74 56.27 -23.64
N GLY A 83 -31.14 55.79 -24.72
CA GLY A 83 -30.12 56.51 -25.50
C GLY A 83 -28.71 56.43 -24.91
N ALA A 84 -27.73 56.78 -25.73
CA ALA A 84 -26.30 56.61 -25.44
C ALA A 84 -25.75 57.50 -24.31
N ARG A 85 -26.44 58.61 -23.97
CA ARG A 85 -26.05 59.55 -22.91
C ARG A 85 -26.81 59.34 -21.60
N SER A 86 -27.47 58.19 -21.47
CA SER A 86 -28.22 57.85 -20.26
C SER A 86 -27.29 57.72 -19.04
N PRO A 87 -27.62 58.37 -17.90
CA PRO A 87 -26.83 58.26 -16.66
C PRO A 87 -26.86 56.84 -16.06
N TRP A 88 -27.76 55.98 -16.55
CA TRP A 88 -27.86 54.57 -16.15
C TRP A 88 -26.69 53.72 -16.66
N ILE A 89 -25.98 54.13 -17.73
CA ILE A 89 -24.80 53.40 -18.22
C ILE A 89 -23.62 53.56 -17.23
N PRO A 90 -23.21 54.80 -16.84
CA PRO A 90 -22.22 54.98 -15.77
C PRO A 90 -22.63 54.32 -14.43
N PHE A 91 -23.93 54.29 -14.13
CA PHE A 91 -24.44 53.60 -12.94
C PHE A 91 -24.18 52.08 -12.98
N LEU A 92 -24.50 51.40 -14.08
CA LEU A 92 -24.26 49.96 -14.21
C LEU A 92 -22.76 49.62 -14.14
N VAL A 93 -21.92 50.41 -14.81
CA VAL A 93 -20.45 50.24 -14.77
C VAL A 93 -19.93 50.36 -13.34
N THR A 94 -20.37 51.37 -12.60
CA THR A 94 -19.92 51.57 -11.21
C THR A 94 -20.47 50.48 -10.28
N ALA A 95 -21.74 50.11 -10.40
CA ALA A 95 -22.36 49.05 -9.59
C ALA A 95 -21.67 47.70 -9.80
N ASP A 96 -21.38 47.32 -11.04
CA ASP A 96 -20.77 46.03 -11.38
C ASP A 96 -19.30 45.98 -10.92
N ILE A 97 -18.54 47.08 -11.02
CA ILE A 97 -17.16 47.15 -10.52
C ILE A 97 -17.12 47.00 -9.00
N PHE A 98 -17.96 47.74 -8.26
CA PHE A 98 -18.01 47.63 -6.81
C PHE A 98 -18.54 46.25 -6.35
N GLY A 99 -19.53 45.71 -7.06
CA GLY A 99 -20.06 44.37 -6.78
C GLY A 99 -19.01 43.27 -6.97
N PHE A 100 -18.28 43.33 -8.08
CA PHE A 100 -17.17 42.40 -8.37
C PHE A 100 -16.08 42.48 -7.29
N GLY A 101 -15.65 43.70 -6.94
CA GLY A 101 -14.63 43.92 -5.91
C GLY A 101 -15.06 43.40 -4.54
N ALA A 102 -16.31 43.64 -4.14
CA ALA A 102 -16.84 43.21 -2.85
C ALA A 102 -16.93 41.68 -2.72
N ILE A 103 -17.44 40.99 -3.75
CA ILE A 103 -17.53 39.52 -3.76
C ILE A 103 -16.14 38.89 -3.72
N LEU A 104 -15.18 39.40 -4.51
CA LEU A 104 -13.80 38.91 -4.49
C LEU A 104 -13.15 39.14 -3.13
N PHE A 105 -13.31 40.33 -2.55
CA PHE A 105 -12.74 40.67 -1.26
C PHE A 105 -13.21 39.73 -0.15
N VAL A 106 -14.52 39.49 -0.03
CA VAL A 106 -15.07 38.58 0.98
C VAL A 106 -14.55 37.15 0.79
N ARG A 107 -14.47 36.67 -0.45
CA ARG A 107 -14.01 35.30 -0.75
C ARG A 107 -12.51 35.12 -0.46
N VAL A 108 -11.68 36.09 -0.87
CA VAL A 108 -10.24 36.06 -0.61
C VAL A 108 -9.96 36.19 0.89
N SER A 109 -10.63 37.11 1.60
CA SER A 109 -10.48 37.28 3.04
C SER A 109 -10.92 36.03 3.82
N TYR A 110 -12.05 35.41 3.45
CA TYR A 110 -12.50 34.17 4.09
C TYR A 110 -11.50 33.01 3.87
N ARG A 111 -10.87 32.94 2.70
CA ARG A 111 -9.80 31.97 2.42
C ARG A 111 -8.55 32.24 3.27
N LEU A 112 -8.10 33.50 3.34
CA LEU A 112 -6.94 33.89 4.15
C LEU A 112 -7.17 33.62 5.65
N TYR A 113 -8.41 33.78 6.10
CA TYR A 113 -8.82 33.43 7.45
C TYR A 113 -8.75 31.91 7.69
N LEU A 114 -9.37 31.10 6.83
CA LEU A 114 -9.31 29.63 6.94
C LEU A 114 -7.88 29.08 6.82
N SER A 115 -7.04 29.64 5.95
CA SER A 115 -5.64 29.23 5.80
C SER A 115 -4.75 29.62 6.99
N SER A 116 -5.16 30.65 7.75
CA SER A 116 -4.47 31.04 8.99
C SER A 116 -4.91 30.18 10.17
N MET A 117 -6.17 29.76 10.21
CA MET A 117 -6.72 28.90 11.25
C MET A 117 -6.20 27.45 11.12
N SER A 118 -6.01 26.95 9.89
CA SER A 118 -5.33 25.68 9.60
C SER A 118 -3.85 25.67 10.01
N ARG A 119 -3.17 26.84 10.01
CA ARG A 119 -1.79 26.96 10.48
C ARG A 119 -1.65 26.73 11.98
N TYR A 120 -2.64 27.14 12.78
CA TYR A 120 -2.59 27.06 14.25
C TYR A 120 -2.68 25.62 14.79
N GLN A 121 -3.36 24.71 14.07
CA GLN A 121 -3.35 23.27 14.41
C GLN A 121 -2.05 22.56 13.99
N SER A 122 -1.25 23.14 13.10
CA SER A 122 -0.06 22.48 12.55
C SER A 122 1.19 22.54 13.45
N ASP A 123 1.27 23.49 14.39
CA ASP A 123 2.47 23.68 15.23
C ASP A 123 2.62 22.66 16.36
N GLN A 124 1.60 21.85 16.64
CA GLN A 124 1.68 20.75 17.60
C GLN A 124 2.28 19.46 17.01
N TYR A 125 2.33 19.35 15.68
CA TYR A 125 2.79 18.13 15.01
C TYR A 125 4.27 18.19 14.63
N PRO A 126 5.00 17.05 14.69
CA PRO A 126 6.41 17.00 14.31
C PRO A 126 6.62 17.47 12.87
N ARG A 127 7.70 18.22 12.66
CA ARG A 127 8.13 18.67 11.33
C ARG A 127 8.59 17.46 10.53
N THR A 128 8.02 17.29 9.35
CA THR A 128 8.20 16.09 8.54
C THR A 128 8.65 16.43 7.13
N VAL A 129 9.71 15.79 6.67
CA VAL A 129 10.15 15.83 5.28
C VAL A 129 9.67 14.55 4.59
N ILE A 130 9.19 14.67 3.36
CA ILE A 130 8.79 13.53 2.55
C ILE A 130 9.83 13.29 1.47
N TYR A 131 10.39 12.09 1.42
CA TYR A 131 11.19 11.61 0.29
C TYR A 131 10.25 10.91 -0.72
N GLY A 132 10.10 11.47 -1.92
CA GLY A 132 9.10 11.09 -2.91
C GLY A 132 8.01 12.15 -3.07
N ALA A 133 8.14 13.00 -4.08
CA ALA A 133 7.25 14.11 -4.42
C ALA A 133 6.14 13.73 -5.43
N GLY A 134 6.07 12.45 -5.82
CA GLY A 134 5.02 11.89 -6.68
C GLY A 134 3.63 11.79 -6.03
N ASP A 135 2.74 11.02 -6.65
CA ASP A 135 1.31 10.95 -6.28
C ASP A 135 1.06 10.62 -4.79
N LEU A 136 1.83 9.71 -4.21
CA LEU A 136 1.72 9.34 -2.80
C LEU A 136 2.15 10.48 -1.87
N GLY A 137 3.28 11.14 -2.17
CA GLY A 137 3.74 12.32 -1.44
C GLY A 137 2.71 13.44 -1.48
N THR A 138 2.10 13.71 -2.64
CA THR A 138 1.04 14.72 -2.76
C THR A 138 -0.23 14.35 -1.97
N THR A 139 -0.54 13.06 -1.89
CA THR A 139 -1.70 12.55 -1.14
C THR A 139 -1.50 12.73 0.36
N LEU A 140 -0.31 12.44 0.89
CA LEU A 140 0.05 12.70 2.29
C LEU A 140 -0.09 14.18 2.66
N VAL A 141 0.33 15.09 1.76
CA VAL A 141 0.14 16.54 1.98
C VAL A 141 -1.33 16.92 2.07
N ARG A 142 -2.18 16.36 1.21
CA ARG A 142 -3.64 16.61 1.25
C ARG A 142 -4.25 16.08 2.54
N GLN A 143 -3.83 14.93 3.05
CA GLN A 143 -4.33 14.34 4.28
C GLN A 143 -3.86 15.09 5.53
N SER A 144 -2.58 15.46 5.60
CA SER A 144 -2.02 16.30 6.67
C SER A 144 -2.77 17.63 6.77
N ARG A 145 -3.07 18.29 5.63
CA ARG A 145 -3.87 19.53 5.61
C ARG A 145 -5.32 19.35 6.07
N LYS A 146 -5.88 18.16 5.89
CA LYS A 146 -7.22 17.80 6.39
C LYS A 146 -7.20 17.40 7.88
N GLY A 147 -6.04 17.46 8.54
CA GLY A 147 -5.87 17.06 9.95
C GLY A 147 -5.98 15.55 10.18
N LYS A 148 -5.93 14.74 9.13
CA LYS A 148 -6.03 13.26 9.23
C LYS A 148 -4.70 12.60 9.64
N LEU A 149 -3.57 13.30 9.50
CA LEU A 149 -2.25 12.79 9.83
C LEU A 149 -1.59 13.67 10.89
N PRO A 150 -0.92 13.09 11.91
CA PRO A 150 -0.26 13.83 12.96
C PRO A 150 1.12 14.34 12.54
N PHE A 151 1.25 14.91 11.34
CA PHE A 151 2.52 15.35 10.76
C PHE A 151 2.41 16.76 10.17
N LYS A 152 3.44 17.60 10.39
CA LYS A 152 3.58 18.90 9.74
C LYS A 152 4.58 18.79 8.59
N ILE A 153 4.09 18.62 7.37
CA ILE A 153 4.95 18.46 6.20
C ILE A 153 5.60 19.80 5.84
N VAL A 154 6.93 19.85 5.91
CA VAL A 154 7.72 21.08 5.69
C VAL A 154 8.46 21.09 4.35
N GLY A 155 8.65 19.94 3.72
CA GLY A 155 9.46 19.83 2.50
C GLY A 155 9.34 18.49 1.80
N PHE A 156 9.67 18.50 0.52
CA PHE A 156 9.88 17.31 -0.30
C PHE A 156 11.36 17.16 -0.66
N VAL A 157 11.78 15.91 -0.87
CA VAL A 157 13.02 15.51 -1.53
C VAL A 157 12.64 14.51 -2.62
N ASP A 158 13.17 14.65 -3.82
CA ASP A 158 12.91 13.71 -4.92
C ASP A 158 14.13 13.66 -5.85
N ASP A 159 14.43 12.47 -6.39
CA ASP A 159 15.56 12.29 -7.29
C ASP A 159 15.18 12.55 -8.75
N ASN A 160 13.89 12.67 -9.07
CA ASN A 160 13.44 12.98 -10.42
C ASN A 160 13.79 14.45 -10.73
N PRO A 161 14.61 14.71 -11.78
CA PRO A 161 15.02 16.07 -12.16
C PRO A 161 13.84 16.99 -12.50
N ASP A 162 12.68 16.44 -12.91
CA ASP A 162 11.48 17.23 -13.20
C ASP A 162 10.93 17.96 -11.95
N TYR A 163 11.23 17.46 -10.75
CA TYR A 163 10.77 18.03 -9.49
C TYR A 163 11.81 18.93 -8.82
N ASP A 164 13.03 19.03 -9.34
CA ASP A 164 14.10 19.79 -8.69
C ASP A 164 13.71 21.28 -8.51
N ARG A 165 13.81 21.76 -7.26
CA ARG A 165 13.44 23.12 -6.82
C ARG A 165 12.02 23.56 -7.20
N SER A 166 11.16 22.62 -7.56
CA SER A 166 9.75 22.88 -7.85
C SER A 166 8.94 23.08 -6.56
N SER A 167 7.70 23.55 -6.71
CA SER A 167 6.73 23.67 -5.60
C SER A 167 5.51 22.83 -5.91
N ILE A 168 5.26 21.82 -5.07
CA ILE A 168 4.14 20.90 -5.23
C ILE A 168 3.14 21.17 -4.10
N LEU A 169 1.92 21.52 -4.48
CA LEU A 169 0.86 21.94 -3.56
C LEU A 169 1.26 23.11 -2.63
N GLY A 170 2.28 23.91 -2.98
CA GLY A 170 2.80 25.01 -2.17
C GLY A 170 3.88 24.59 -1.15
N ILE A 171 4.41 23.37 -1.24
CA ILE A 171 5.56 22.87 -0.47
C ILE A 171 6.73 22.73 -1.43
N ARG A 172 7.91 23.19 -1.02
CA ARG A 172 9.12 23.19 -1.86
C ARG A 172 9.77 21.80 -1.89
N VAL A 173 10.24 21.41 -3.07
CA VAL A 173 11.19 20.31 -3.23
C VAL A 173 12.59 20.89 -3.04
N TYR A 174 13.29 20.45 -2.00
CA TYR A 174 14.55 21.05 -1.56
C TYR A 174 15.75 20.56 -2.36
N GLY A 175 15.72 19.33 -2.85
CA GLY A 175 16.80 18.72 -3.62
C GLY A 175 16.64 17.20 -3.73
N THR A 176 17.76 16.52 -3.87
CA THR A 176 17.87 15.05 -4.08
C THR A 176 18.30 14.32 -2.81
N ILE A 177 18.33 12.98 -2.84
CA ILE A 177 18.75 12.16 -1.70
C ILE A 177 20.16 12.49 -1.18
N LYS A 178 21.08 12.94 -2.04
CA LYS A 178 22.45 13.30 -1.64
C LYS A 178 22.52 14.48 -0.69
N GLU A 179 21.54 15.36 -0.75
CA GLU A 179 21.44 16.57 0.10
C GLU A 179 20.52 16.32 1.31
N LEU A 180 19.96 15.13 1.44
CA LEU A 180 18.91 14.81 2.41
C LEU A 180 19.33 15.11 3.85
N THR A 181 20.55 14.75 4.28
CA THR A 181 21.04 15.06 5.63
C THR A 181 21.03 16.56 5.93
N GLN A 182 21.50 17.37 4.98
CA GLN A 182 21.53 18.82 5.12
C GLN A 182 20.11 19.39 5.16
N ILE A 183 19.25 18.92 4.27
CA ILE A 183 17.84 19.33 4.19
C ILE A 183 17.10 19.01 5.49
N LEU A 184 17.30 17.82 6.07
CA LEU A 184 16.67 17.42 7.32
C LEU A 184 17.10 18.32 8.49
N LYS A 185 18.38 18.67 8.56
CA LYS A 185 18.93 19.57 9.59
C LYS A 185 18.42 21.01 9.42
N GLU A 186 18.48 21.56 8.21
CA GLU A 186 17.99 22.91 7.90
C GLU A 186 16.48 23.04 8.12
N ALA A 187 15.72 22.01 7.75
CA ALA A 187 14.28 21.97 7.93
C ALA A 187 13.87 21.68 9.37
N GLN A 188 14.81 21.36 10.28
CA GLN A 188 14.57 20.89 11.64
C GLN A 188 13.52 19.77 11.68
N ALA A 189 13.66 18.82 10.76
CA ALA A 189 12.76 17.68 10.66
C ALA A 189 12.94 16.78 11.89
N LYS A 190 11.83 16.22 12.39
CA LYS A 190 11.84 15.14 13.40
C LYS A 190 11.46 13.80 12.77
N VAL A 191 10.82 13.82 11.61
CA VAL A 191 10.34 12.62 10.91
C VAL A 191 10.70 12.72 9.43
N LEU A 192 11.24 11.64 8.87
CA LEU A 192 11.36 11.42 7.44
C LEU A 192 10.31 10.39 7.00
N ILE A 193 9.43 10.74 6.07
CA ILE A 193 8.51 9.78 5.44
C ILE A 193 9.04 9.42 4.05
N ILE A 194 9.32 8.14 3.82
CA ILE A 194 9.65 7.61 2.49
C ILE A 194 8.33 7.25 1.80
N ALA A 195 7.96 8.06 0.81
CA ALA A 195 6.74 7.97 0.03
C ALA A 195 6.99 7.44 -1.39
N ILE A 196 7.88 6.46 -1.51
CA ILE A 196 8.29 5.84 -2.77
C ILE A 196 7.99 4.34 -2.68
N THR A 197 7.07 3.83 -3.51
CA THR A 197 6.72 2.39 -3.51
C THR A 197 7.80 1.50 -4.14
N HIS A 198 8.65 2.09 -4.98
CA HIS A 198 9.71 1.41 -5.71
C HIS A 198 11.02 2.15 -5.48
N ILE A 199 11.72 1.79 -4.42
CA ILE A 199 12.99 2.37 -4.04
C ILE A 199 14.07 1.28 -4.08
N GLU A 200 15.16 1.58 -4.77
CA GLU A 200 16.32 0.69 -4.82
C GLU A 200 16.95 0.56 -3.43
N GLN A 201 17.52 -0.62 -3.13
CA GLN A 201 18.11 -0.89 -1.83
C GLN A 201 19.18 0.13 -1.44
N GLU A 202 20.01 0.56 -2.38
CA GLU A 202 21.06 1.55 -2.15
C GLU A 202 20.47 2.88 -1.66
N LYS A 203 19.44 3.38 -2.34
CA LYS A 203 18.73 4.60 -1.97
C LYS A 203 17.96 4.49 -0.64
N MET A 204 17.36 3.33 -0.37
CA MET A 204 16.72 3.10 0.93
C MET A 204 17.74 3.23 2.06
N LEU A 205 18.94 2.66 1.89
CA LEU A 205 20.00 2.75 2.89
C LEU A 205 20.55 4.17 3.01
N GLU A 206 20.77 4.88 1.91
CA GLU A 206 21.15 6.30 1.92
C GLU A 206 20.14 7.16 2.68
N ALA A 207 18.84 6.93 2.48
CA ALA A 207 17.77 7.65 3.18
C ALA A 207 17.77 7.37 4.69
N VAL A 208 18.04 6.11 5.06
CA VAL A 208 18.14 5.69 6.47
C VAL A 208 19.37 6.31 7.14
N ASP A 209 20.53 6.29 6.48
CA ASP A 209 21.77 6.88 6.97
C ASP A 209 21.59 8.39 7.18
N ALA A 210 21.01 9.10 6.20
CA ALA A 210 20.74 10.52 6.28
C ALA A 210 19.78 10.90 7.42
N ALA A 211 18.73 10.11 7.64
CA ALA A 211 17.80 10.31 8.74
C ALA A 211 18.44 10.09 10.10
N ARG A 212 19.30 9.07 10.24
CA ARG A 212 20.04 8.80 11.48
C ARG A 212 21.02 9.92 11.81
N GLU A 213 21.78 10.40 10.83
CA GLU A 213 22.70 11.53 11.01
C GLU A 213 22.01 12.84 11.39
N ALA A 214 20.70 12.95 11.09
CA ALA A 214 19.84 14.08 11.42
C ALA A 214 18.95 13.83 12.64
N ASP A 215 19.11 12.70 13.36
CA ASP A 215 18.28 12.30 14.51
C ASP A 215 16.76 12.33 14.23
N CYS A 216 16.38 11.83 13.04
CA CYS A 216 15.00 11.79 12.56
C CYS A 216 14.40 10.38 12.67
N GLU A 217 13.13 10.30 13.10
CA GLU A 217 12.35 9.06 13.02
C GLU A 217 12.02 8.74 11.55
N ILE A 218 12.26 7.50 11.12
CA ILE A 218 11.96 7.06 9.75
C ILE A 218 10.60 6.37 9.72
N LYS A 219 9.78 6.81 8.79
CA LYS A 219 8.49 6.22 8.47
C LYS A 219 8.40 5.90 6.98
N VAL A 220 7.66 4.87 6.63
CA VAL A 220 7.48 4.37 5.27
C VAL A 220 6.00 4.21 4.97
N ILE A 221 5.62 4.52 3.73
CA ILE A 221 4.31 4.13 3.23
C ILE A 221 4.34 2.61 2.96
N PRO A 222 3.38 1.83 3.51
CA PRO A 222 3.22 0.41 3.21
C PRO A 222 3.16 0.14 1.71
N SER A 223 3.47 -1.09 1.31
CA SER A 223 3.37 -1.48 -0.09
C SER A 223 1.93 -1.36 -0.63
N LEU A 224 1.78 -1.25 -1.96
CA LEU A 224 0.47 -1.33 -2.62
C LEU A 224 -0.30 -2.63 -2.28
N PHE A 225 0.39 -3.70 -1.84
CA PHE A 225 -0.22 -4.94 -1.36
C PHE A 225 -0.78 -4.83 0.06
N GLU A 226 -0.11 -4.09 0.94
CA GLU A 226 -0.59 -3.79 2.30
C GLU A 226 -1.73 -2.75 2.28
N MET A 227 -1.77 -1.89 1.26
CA MET A 227 -2.79 -0.84 1.11
C MET A 227 -4.08 -1.31 0.40
N GLN A 228 -4.21 -2.59 0.06
CA GLN A 228 -5.25 -3.10 -0.85
C GLN A 228 -6.69 -2.89 -0.38
N ASP A 229 -6.93 -2.76 0.92
CA ASP A 229 -8.27 -2.62 1.51
C ASP A 229 -8.65 -1.17 1.86
N LYS A 230 -7.75 -0.20 1.61
CA LYS A 230 -8.00 1.22 1.89
C LYS A 230 -8.08 2.01 0.58
N PRO A 231 -9.03 2.95 0.43
CA PRO A 231 -9.01 3.89 -0.68
C PRO A 231 -7.64 4.59 -0.74
N LEU A 232 -7.14 4.95 -1.94
CA LEU A 232 -5.92 5.76 -2.09
C LEU A 232 -5.95 7.05 -1.25
N GLU A 233 -7.15 7.50 -0.85
CA GLU A 233 -7.38 8.64 0.02
C GLU A 233 -7.08 8.38 1.52
N GLU A 234 -6.72 7.15 1.90
CA GLU A 234 -6.42 6.69 3.27
C GLU A 234 -5.08 5.93 3.32
N VAL A 235 -4.02 6.60 2.85
CA VAL A 235 -2.63 6.18 3.04
C VAL A 235 -2.28 6.15 4.53
N ASP A 236 -1.88 4.98 5.02
CA ASP A 236 -1.33 4.78 6.35
C ASP A 236 0.19 4.91 6.32
N VAL A 237 0.81 5.28 7.43
CA VAL A 237 2.26 5.46 7.53
C VAL A 237 2.77 4.64 8.70
N ARG A 238 3.70 3.69 8.44
CA ARG A 238 4.27 2.82 9.48
C ARG A 238 5.74 3.11 9.72
N SER A 239 6.27 2.67 10.85
CA SER A 239 7.72 2.69 11.10
C SER A 239 8.44 1.73 10.14
N LEU A 240 9.70 2.04 9.86
CA LEU A 240 10.58 1.20 9.03
C LEU A 240 10.70 -0.21 9.62
N ASP A 241 10.46 -1.23 8.80
CA ASP A 241 10.65 -2.63 9.17
C ASP A 241 11.96 -3.17 8.55
N TYR A 242 12.53 -4.20 9.15
CA TYR A 242 13.77 -4.85 8.70
C TYR A 242 13.66 -5.38 7.27
N ALA A 243 12.45 -5.75 6.83
CA ALA A 243 12.19 -6.19 5.46
C ALA A 243 12.37 -5.08 4.43
N ASP A 244 12.12 -3.82 4.80
CA ASP A 244 12.22 -2.67 3.88
C ASP A 244 13.69 -2.39 3.50
N LEU A 245 14.65 -2.76 4.36
CA LEU A 245 16.10 -2.61 4.15
C LEU A 245 16.67 -3.50 3.03
N LEU A 246 15.87 -4.43 2.51
CA LEU A 246 16.26 -5.31 1.42
C LEU A 246 15.94 -4.74 0.04
N GLY A 247 15.14 -3.66 -0.03
CA GLY A 247 15.00 -2.82 -1.22
C GLY A 247 14.58 -3.56 -2.50
N ARG A 248 13.77 -4.61 -2.36
CA ARG A 248 13.27 -5.36 -3.52
C ARG A 248 12.03 -4.64 -4.10
N PRO A 249 11.99 -4.36 -5.41
CA PRO A 249 10.80 -3.85 -6.06
C PRO A 249 9.69 -4.92 -6.07
N LEU A 250 8.54 -4.59 -5.47
CA LEU A 250 7.38 -5.49 -5.49
C LEU A 250 6.75 -5.55 -6.87
N ILE A 251 6.49 -6.77 -7.35
CA ILE A 251 5.90 -7.03 -8.67
C ILE A 251 4.39 -6.73 -8.63
N LYS A 252 3.88 -6.01 -9.63
CA LYS A 252 2.42 -5.85 -9.82
C LYS A 252 1.80 -7.16 -10.33
N ILE A 253 0.80 -7.67 -9.64
CA ILE A 253 0.12 -8.93 -9.97
C ILE A 253 -1.31 -8.65 -10.41
N GLY A 254 -1.69 -9.17 -11.58
CA GLY A 254 -3.05 -9.04 -12.10
C GLY A 254 -4.04 -9.80 -11.22
N ARG A 255 -5.08 -9.12 -10.72
CA ARG A 255 -6.05 -9.69 -9.76
C ARG A 255 -7.09 -10.59 -10.41
N GLU A 256 -7.48 -10.30 -11.65
CA GLU A 256 -8.64 -10.94 -12.28
C GLU A 256 -8.50 -12.46 -12.46
N PRO A 257 -7.36 -13.01 -12.93
CA PRO A 257 -7.20 -14.47 -13.04
C PRO A 257 -7.27 -15.17 -11.68
N ILE A 258 -6.69 -14.56 -10.65
CA ILE A 258 -6.71 -15.09 -9.28
C ILE A 258 -8.13 -15.05 -8.72
N ARG A 259 -8.86 -13.96 -8.96
CA ARG A 259 -10.26 -13.82 -8.56
C ARG A 259 -11.12 -14.90 -9.18
N GLN A 260 -10.99 -15.16 -10.48
CA GLN A 260 -11.71 -16.22 -11.17
C GLN A 260 -11.40 -17.62 -10.61
N MET A 261 -10.16 -17.85 -10.17
CA MET A 261 -9.76 -19.11 -9.55
C MET A 261 -10.40 -19.33 -8.17
N VAL A 262 -10.63 -18.27 -7.38
CA VAL A 262 -11.01 -18.34 -5.96
C VAL A 262 -12.50 -18.03 -5.72
N GLN A 263 -13.07 -17.09 -6.48
CA GLN A 263 -14.41 -16.57 -6.24
C GLN A 263 -15.45 -17.69 -6.32
N GLY A 264 -16.33 -17.76 -5.32
CA GLY A 264 -17.40 -18.76 -5.33
C GLY A 264 -17.00 -20.15 -4.84
N LYS A 265 -15.72 -20.38 -4.49
CA LYS A 265 -15.21 -21.71 -4.12
C LYS A 265 -15.04 -21.89 -2.61
N THR A 266 -15.12 -23.14 -2.15
CA THR A 266 -14.62 -23.58 -0.85
C THR A 266 -13.13 -23.83 -0.99
N VAL A 267 -12.33 -23.11 -0.21
CA VAL A 267 -10.87 -23.17 -0.23
C VAL A 267 -10.37 -23.79 1.06
N LEU A 268 -9.55 -24.84 0.94
CA LEU A 268 -8.84 -25.46 2.07
C LEU A 268 -7.39 -25.00 2.09
N VAL A 269 -6.93 -24.49 3.22
CA VAL A 269 -5.52 -24.16 3.45
C VAL A 269 -5.00 -25.06 4.55
N THR A 270 -4.08 -25.97 4.22
CA THR A 270 -3.38 -26.78 5.24
C THR A 270 -2.09 -26.09 5.65
N GLY A 271 -1.74 -26.18 6.93
CA GLY A 271 -0.63 -25.39 7.48
C GLY A 271 -1.03 -23.92 7.63
N ALA A 272 -2.32 -23.66 7.87
CA ALA A 272 -2.90 -22.32 7.92
C ALA A 272 -2.26 -21.44 9.01
N GLY A 273 -1.83 -22.03 10.14
CA GLY A 273 -1.12 -21.34 11.21
C GLY A 273 0.36 -21.06 10.89
N GLY A 274 0.91 -21.57 9.80
CA GLY A 274 2.27 -21.26 9.37
C GLY A 274 2.39 -19.90 8.67
N SER A 275 3.58 -19.29 8.64
CA SER A 275 3.78 -17.94 8.07
C SER A 275 3.27 -17.78 6.62
N ILE A 276 3.42 -18.80 5.77
CA ILE A 276 2.90 -18.78 4.40
C ILE A 276 1.39 -19.06 4.38
N GLY A 277 0.92 -20.00 5.20
CA GLY A 277 -0.50 -20.34 5.30
C GLY A 277 -1.35 -19.17 5.78
N GLN A 278 -0.89 -18.44 6.80
CA GLN A 278 -1.59 -17.26 7.35
C GLN A 278 -1.75 -16.19 6.28
N GLU A 279 -0.70 -15.92 5.51
CA GLU A 279 -0.75 -14.94 4.42
C GLU A 279 -1.63 -15.40 3.26
N ILE A 280 -1.59 -16.69 2.90
CA ILE A 280 -2.53 -17.26 1.92
C ILE A 280 -3.96 -17.00 2.38
N CYS A 281 -4.29 -17.32 3.63
CA CYS A 281 -5.63 -17.13 4.18
C CYS A 281 -6.03 -15.64 4.15
N ARG A 282 -5.14 -14.74 4.57
CA ARG A 282 -5.36 -13.29 4.57
C ARG A 282 -5.65 -12.75 3.17
N GLN A 283 -4.82 -13.08 2.18
CA GLN A 283 -5.01 -12.57 0.82
C GLN A 283 -6.25 -13.15 0.14
N LEU A 284 -6.58 -14.43 0.41
CA LEU A 284 -7.77 -15.08 -0.15
C LEU A 284 -9.07 -14.34 0.20
N LEU A 285 -9.17 -13.70 1.37
CA LEU A 285 -10.35 -12.90 1.76
C LEU A 285 -10.73 -11.87 0.68
N SER A 286 -9.73 -11.23 0.08
CA SER A 286 -9.92 -10.19 -0.93
C SER A 286 -10.37 -10.71 -2.31
N TYR A 287 -10.41 -12.04 -2.49
CA TYR A 287 -10.83 -12.70 -3.73
C TYR A 287 -12.22 -13.37 -3.63
N GLY A 288 -12.86 -13.32 -2.47
CA GLY A 288 -14.27 -13.73 -2.27
C GLY A 288 -14.55 -15.23 -2.34
N PRO A 289 -13.84 -16.08 -1.56
CA PRO A 289 -14.21 -17.48 -1.40
C PRO A 289 -15.57 -17.60 -0.69
N VAL A 290 -16.31 -18.68 -0.96
CA VAL A 290 -17.58 -18.99 -0.26
C VAL A 290 -17.31 -19.55 1.12
N LYS A 291 -16.27 -20.36 1.26
CA LYS A 291 -15.77 -20.89 2.53
C LYS A 291 -14.24 -20.92 2.50
N LEU A 292 -13.62 -20.58 3.62
CA LEU A 292 -12.19 -20.68 3.86
C LEU A 292 -11.97 -21.61 5.05
N LEU A 293 -11.40 -22.78 4.79
CA LEU A 293 -11.10 -23.80 5.78
C LEU A 293 -9.63 -23.66 6.19
N LEU A 294 -9.39 -23.35 7.45
CA LEU A 294 -8.06 -23.19 8.02
C LEU A 294 -7.70 -24.52 8.72
N PHE A 295 -6.80 -25.32 8.17
CA PHE A 295 -6.45 -26.63 8.73
C PHE A 295 -5.01 -26.62 9.26
N ASP A 296 -4.83 -26.82 10.56
CA ASP A 296 -3.52 -26.84 11.20
C ASP A 296 -3.51 -27.71 12.48
N ILE A 297 -2.33 -28.17 12.89
CA ILE A 297 -2.10 -28.86 14.16
C ILE A 297 -1.87 -27.86 15.31
N ASP A 298 -1.34 -26.67 15.00
CA ASP A 298 -1.08 -25.60 15.97
C ASP A 298 -2.40 -24.88 16.30
N GLU A 299 -3.08 -25.35 17.35
CA GLU A 299 -4.38 -24.84 17.80
C GLU A 299 -4.33 -23.33 18.13
N THR A 300 -3.26 -22.88 18.78
CA THR A 300 -3.13 -21.48 19.21
C THR A 300 -2.95 -20.55 18.02
N GLU A 301 -2.07 -20.91 17.07
CA GLU A 301 -1.90 -20.10 15.84
C GLU A 301 -3.17 -20.09 15.00
N LEU A 302 -3.94 -21.18 14.99
CA LEU A 302 -5.19 -21.27 14.25
C LEU A 302 -6.28 -20.38 14.84
N HIS A 303 -6.40 -20.38 16.17
CA HIS A 303 -7.28 -19.49 16.91
C HIS A 303 -6.92 -18.02 16.64
N ASP A 304 -5.64 -17.67 16.80
CA ASP A 304 -5.18 -16.30 16.63
C ASP A 304 -5.31 -15.82 15.18
N LEU A 305 -5.08 -16.70 14.21
CA LEU A 305 -5.34 -16.42 12.80
C LEU A 305 -6.83 -16.14 12.58
N SER A 306 -7.72 -16.98 13.11
CA SER A 306 -9.17 -16.79 12.95
C SER A 306 -9.61 -15.44 13.52
N LEU A 307 -9.13 -15.04 14.69
CA LEU A 307 -9.37 -13.71 15.25
C LEU A 307 -8.88 -12.60 14.32
N ARG A 308 -7.63 -12.70 13.81
CA ARG A 308 -7.05 -11.71 12.88
C ARG A 308 -7.87 -11.56 11.60
N LEU A 309 -8.32 -12.66 11.01
CA LEU A 309 -9.13 -12.64 9.78
C LEU A 309 -10.54 -12.06 9.99
N HIS A 310 -10.99 -11.96 11.24
CA HIS A 310 -12.25 -11.33 11.62
C HIS A 310 -12.08 -9.96 12.28
N ASP A 311 -10.91 -9.31 12.11
CA ASP A 311 -10.59 -8.02 12.73
C ASP A 311 -10.83 -8.01 14.26
N TYR A 312 -10.52 -9.13 14.91
CA TYR A 312 -10.67 -9.39 16.35
C TYR A 312 -12.11 -9.25 16.88
N GLN A 313 -13.11 -9.28 16.01
CA GLN A 313 -14.53 -9.14 16.40
C GLN A 313 -15.19 -10.46 16.79
N ARG A 314 -14.66 -11.59 16.30
CA ARG A 314 -15.21 -12.94 16.51
C ARG A 314 -14.17 -14.01 16.25
N GLU A 315 -14.33 -15.15 16.92
CA GLU A 315 -13.44 -16.31 16.78
C GLU A 315 -13.82 -17.22 15.61
N TRP A 316 -15.07 -17.17 15.15
CA TRP A 316 -15.60 -18.07 14.12
C TRP A 316 -16.73 -17.40 13.31
N SER A 317 -17.00 -17.94 12.12
CA SER A 317 -18.13 -17.52 11.28
C SER A 317 -18.60 -18.65 10.36
N ASP A 318 -19.72 -18.44 9.66
CA ASP A 318 -20.28 -19.41 8.70
C ASP A 318 -19.49 -19.53 7.38
N TRP A 319 -18.35 -18.86 7.27
CA TRP A 319 -17.53 -18.87 6.06
C TRP A 319 -16.02 -18.98 6.34
N ILE A 320 -15.53 -18.69 7.55
CA ILE A 320 -14.16 -19.01 7.98
C ILE A 320 -14.21 -20.11 9.05
N TYR A 321 -13.64 -21.27 8.74
CA TYR A 321 -13.69 -22.47 9.59
C TYR A 321 -12.28 -22.85 10.07
N PRO A 322 -11.91 -22.54 11.32
CA PRO A 322 -10.72 -23.12 11.93
C PRO A 322 -10.95 -24.60 12.27
N ILE A 323 -10.10 -25.47 11.72
CA ILE A 323 -10.14 -26.93 11.88
C ILE A 323 -8.80 -27.42 12.43
N VAL A 324 -8.78 -27.75 13.72
CA VAL A 324 -7.61 -28.39 14.33
C VAL A 324 -7.49 -29.83 13.83
N GLY A 325 -6.33 -30.18 13.30
CA GLY A 325 -6.06 -31.51 12.79
C GLY A 325 -4.65 -31.68 12.24
N ASP A 326 -4.18 -32.93 12.30
CA ASP A 326 -2.89 -33.32 11.74
C ASP A 326 -3.10 -33.95 10.35
N ILE A 327 -2.33 -33.49 9.35
CA ILE A 327 -2.36 -34.05 7.99
C ILE A 327 -1.92 -35.52 7.94
N ARG A 328 -1.20 -36.00 8.96
CA ARG A 328 -0.84 -37.42 9.13
C ARG A 328 -2.06 -38.28 9.45
N ASN A 329 -3.12 -37.70 10.01
CA ASN A 329 -4.36 -38.40 10.31
C ASN A 329 -5.25 -38.47 9.06
N LYS A 330 -5.08 -39.53 8.28
CA LYS A 330 -5.84 -39.79 7.04
C LYS A 330 -7.37 -39.69 7.25
N GLN A 331 -7.88 -40.25 8.34
CA GLN A 331 -9.32 -40.26 8.63
C GLN A 331 -9.82 -38.84 8.83
N LYS A 332 -9.13 -38.04 9.63
CA LYS A 332 -9.48 -36.62 9.87
C LYS A 332 -9.47 -35.82 8.56
N VAL A 333 -8.43 -36.00 7.73
CA VAL A 333 -8.33 -35.35 6.42
C VAL A 333 -9.54 -35.72 5.56
N ASN A 334 -9.84 -37.01 5.42
CA ASN A 334 -11.00 -37.47 4.64
C ASN A 334 -12.31 -36.89 5.16
N THR A 335 -12.56 -36.89 6.48
CA THR A 335 -13.77 -36.30 7.06
C THR A 335 -13.92 -34.81 6.72
N VAL A 336 -12.82 -34.05 6.63
CA VAL A 336 -12.88 -32.65 6.20
C VAL A 336 -13.26 -32.53 4.72
N PHE A 337 -12.70 -33.37 3.86
CA PHE A 337 -13.06 -33.39 2.44
C PHE A 337 -14.53 -33.82 2.23
N GLU A 338 -15.00 -34.83 2.96
CA GLU A 338 -16.40 -35.30 2.92
C GLU A 338 -17.37 -34.21 3.39
N ALA A 339 -17.05 -33.50 4.49
CA ALA A 339 -17.95 -32.53 5.09
C ALA A 339 -18.04 -31.21 4.30
N TYR A 340 -16.94 -30.76 3.70
CA TYR A 340 -16.84 -29.42 3.11
C TYR A 340 -16.64 -29.41 1.59
N ASN A 341 -16.26 -30.54 0.99
CA ASN A 341 -16.00 -30.71 -0.44
C ASN A 341 -15.19 -29.54 -1.07
N PRO A 342 -13.95 -29.29 -0.59
CA PRO A 342 -13.16 -28.16 -1.05
C PRO A 342 -12.80 -28.28 -2.53
N GLN A 343 -13.04 -27.22 -3.32
CA GLN A 343 -12.68 -27.19 -4.73
C GLN A 343 -11.24 -26.73 -4.96
N LEU A 344 -10.69 -25.90 -4.06
CA LEU A 344 -9.32 -25.39 -4.17
C LEU A 344 -8.56 -25.70 -2.89
N VAL A 345 -7.36 -26.28 -3.01
CA VAL A 345 -6.54 -26.65 -1.86
C VAL A 345 -5.17 -25.98 -1.97
N PHE A 346 -4.80 -25.18 -0.97
CA PHE A 346 -3.43 -24.71 -0.77
C PHE A 346 -2.75 -25.56 0.30
N HIS A 347 -1.72 -26.30 -0.12
CA HIS A 347 -0.98 -27.19 0.76
C HIS A 347 0.34 -26.58 1.22
N ALA A 348 0.32 -25.97 2.43
CA ALA A 348 1.47 -25.31 3.04
C ALA A 348 1.98 -26.00 4.31
N ALA A 349 1.34 -27.08 4.76
CA ALA A 349 1.78 -27.85 5.93
C ALA A 349 3.04 -28.68 5.63
N ALA A 350 4.14 -28.38 6.32
CA ALA A 350 5.39 -29.14 6.25
C ALA A 350 6.33 -28.75 7.40
N TYR A 351 7.25 -29.64 7.75
CA TYR A 351 8.45 -29.29 8.50
C TYR A 351 9.54 -28.74 7.58
N LYS A 352 10.14 -27.61 7.99
CA LYS A 352 11.10 -26.83 7.17
C LYS A 352 12.51 -26.70 7.74
N HIS A 353 12.72 -26.99 9.02
CA HIS A 353 14.00 -26.72 9.69
C HIS A 353 15.04 -27.80 9.36
N VAL A 354 15.91 -27.53 8.38
CA VAL A 354 16.96 -28.46 7.92
C VAL A 354 17.69 -29.15 9.09
N PRO A 355 18.24 -28.43 10.11
CA PRO A 355 18.99 -29.11 11.17
C PRO A 355 18.14 -30.10 11.98
N LEU A 356 16.87 -29.78 12.24
CA LEU A 356 15.97 -30.68 12.97
C LEU A 356 15.59 -31.90 12.13
N GLN A 357 15.45 -31.73 10.82
CA GLN A 357 15.09 -32.84 9.92
C GLN A 357 16.29 -33.73 9.57
N GLU A 358 17.52 -33.24 9.71
CA GLU A 358 18.72 -34.09 9.68
C GLU A 358 18.84 -34.94 10.96
N LEU A 359 18.43 -34.39 12.12
CA LEU A 359 18.43 -35.12 13.39
C LEU A 359 17.29 -36.13 13.51
N TYR A 360 16.11 -35.78 12.98
CA TYR A 360 14.89 -36.57 13.05
C TYR A 360 14.29 -36.76 11.64
N PRO A 361 14.97 -37.50 10.76
CA PRO A 361 14.55 -37.69 9.36
C PRO A 361 13.21 -38.42 9.22
N GLU A 362 12.87 -39.31 10.16
CA GLU A 362 11.60 -40.03 10.20
C GLU A 362 10.40 -39.08 10.34
N GLU A 363 10.54 -38.00 11.12
CA GLU A 363 9.49 -36.99 11.26
C GLU A 363 9.30 -36.19 9.98
N ALA A 364 10.39 -35.94 9.24
CA ALA A 364 10.33 -35.32 7.92
C ALA A 364 9.54 -36.21 6.95
N VAL A 365 9.81 -37.52 6.93
CA VAL A 365 9.12 -38.48 6.06
C VAL A 365 7.64 -38.58 6.43
N HIS A 366 7.31 -38.75 7.71
CA HIS A 366 5.92 -38.87 8.15
C HIS A 366 5.11 -37.61 7.86
N THR A 367 5.62 -36.43 8.20
CA THR A 367 4.89 -35.19 8.02
C THR A 367 4.90 -34.73 6.56
N ASN A 368 6.09 -34.60 5.96
CA ASN A 368 6.19 -34.04 4.61
C ASN A 368 5.74 -35.03 3.55
N ILE A 369 6.06 -36.33 3.63
CA ILE A 369 5.69 -37.27 2.57
C ILE A 369 4.30 -37.87 2.84
N LEU A 370 4.12 -38.59 3.95
CA LEU A 370 2.86 -39.29 4.22
C LEU A 370 1.70 -38.31 4.48
N GLY A 371 1.95 -37.24 5.24
CA GLY A 371 0.98 -36.18 5.46
C GLY A 371 0.53 -35.50 4.16
N SER A 372 1.47 -35.12 3.30
CA SER A 372 1.13 -34.58 1.97
C SER A 372 0.35 -35.59 1.13
N TYR A 373 0.79 -36.85 1.10
CA TYR A 373 0.09 -37.90 0.36
C TYR A 373 -1.38 -38.02 0.78
N ASN A 374 -1.69 -37.99 2.08
CA ASN A 374 -3.07 -38.03 2.57
C ASN A 374 -3.91 -36.87 2.00
N VAL A 375 -3.38 -35.65 2.01
CA VAL A 375 -4.08 -34.46 1.51
C VAL A 375 -4.26 -34.52 -0.01
N LEU A 376 -3.18 -34.82 -0.75
CA LEU A 376 -3.22 -34.90 -2.21
C LEU A 376 -4.16 -36.02 -2.68
N LYS A 377 -4.10 -37.17 -2.02
CA LYS A 377 -4.98 -38.31 -2.33
C LYS A 377 -6.44 -38.00 -2.00
N ALA A 378 -6.72 -37.39 -0.85
CA ALA A 378 -8.08 -36.97 -0.49
C ALA A 378 -8.64 -35.95 -1.50
N ALA A 379 -7.82 -34.98 -1.93
CA ALA A 379 -8.20 -34.02 -2.96
C ALA A 379 -8.56 -34.68 -4.29
N LYS A 380 -7.76 -35.65 -4.74
CA LYS A 380 -8.07 -36.44 -5.94
C LYS A 380 -9.35 -37.26 -5.78
N ASP A 381 -9.49 -37.97 -4.67
CA ASP A 381 -10.61 -38.89 -4.44
C ASP A 381 -11.95 -38.13 -4.32
N HIS A 382 -11.92 -36.88 -3.84
CA HIS A 382 -13.09 -35.99 -3.75
C HIS A 382 -13.20 -34.99 -4.91
N LYS A 383 -12.36 -35.14 -5.95
CA LYS A 383 -12.42 -34.32 -7.17
C LYS A 383 -12.33 -32.81 -6.90
N ALA A 384 -11.42 -32.41 -6.01
CA ALA A 384 -11.05 -31.00 -5.89
C ALA A 384 -10.53 -30.52 -7.26
N GLU A 385 -10.91 -29.33 -7.69
CA GLU A 385 -10.55 -28.81 -9.02
C GLU A 385 -9.03 -28.56 -9.11
N LYS A 386 -8.44 -27.99 -8.06
CA LYS A 386 -7.04 -27.61 -8.06
C LYS A 386 -6.36 -27.74 -6.70
N VAL A 387 -5.12 -28.23 -6.72
CA VAL A 387 -4.24 -28.29 -5.55
C VAL A 387 -2.95 -27.55 -5.85
N VAL A 388 -2.62 -26.59 -4.99
CA VAL A 388 -1.38 -25.81 -5.05
C VAL A 388 -0.47 -26.27 -3.91
N VAL A 389 0.62 -26.92 -4.26
CA VAL A 389 1.62 -27.42 -3.31
C VAL A 389 2.73 -26.39 -3.15
N ILE A 390 2.92 -25.91 -1.92
CA ILE A 390 4.04 -25.04 -1.58
C ILE A 390 5.32 -25.88 -1.52
N SER A 391 6.29 -25.55 -2.39
CA SER A 391 7.62 -26.16 -2.44
C SER A 391 8.71 -25.14 -2.14
N THR A 392 9.97 -25.53 -2.28
CA THR A 392 11.16 -24.73 -1.90
C THR A 392 12.29 -24.98 -2.88
N ASP A 393 13.14 -23.96 -3.07
CA ASP A 393 14.45 -24.09 -3.73
C ASP A 393 15.29 -25.30 -3.24
N LYS A 394 15.18 -25.68 -1.95
CA LYS A 394 15.90 -26.83 -1.38
C LYS A 394 15.48 -28.19 -1.93
N ALA A 395 14.36 -28.26 -2.66
CA ALA A 395 13.94 -29.45 -3.38
C ALA A 395 14.76 -29.66 -4.68
N VAL A 396 15.50 -28.63 -5.12
CA VAL A 396 16.38 -28.66 -6.29
C VAL A 396 17.72 -29.31 -5.89
N ASN A 397 18.07 -30.43 -6.54
CA ASN A 397 19.29 -31.20 -6.26
C ASN A 397 19.55 -31.33 -4.74
N PRO A 398 18.61 -31.95 -3.99
CA PRO A 398 18.57 -31.82 -2.53
C PRO A 398 19.80 -32.47 -1.88
N THR A 399 20.45 -31.71 -0.99
CA THR A 399 21.59 -32.16 -0.17
C THR A 399 21.22 -32.37 1.30
N ASN A 400 19.92 -32.27 1.62
CA ASN A 400 19.37 -32.46 2.96
C ASN A 400 18.03 -33.21 2.90
N VAL A 401 17.68 -33.86 4.00
CA VAL A 401 16.45 -34.66 4.16
C VAL A 401 15.21 -33.82 3.92
N MET A 402 15.16 -32.60 4.47
CA MET A 402 14.00 -31.70 4.30
C MET A 402 13.73 -31.43 2.82
N GLY A 403 14.75 -31.02 2.07
CA GLY A 403 14.66 -30.78 0.63
C GLY A 403 14.28 -32.04 -0.15
N ALA A 404 14.88 -33.19 0.19
CA ALA A 404 14.57 -34.47 -0.44
C ALA A 404 13.11 -34.87 -0.25
N THR A 405 12.56 -34.72 0.97
CA THR A 405 11.14 -35.01 1.22
C THR A 405 10.22 -34.10 0.40
N LYS A 406 10.53 -32.80 0.28
CA LYS A 406 9.76 -31.87 -0.55
C LYS A 406 9.84 -32.23 -2.03
N ARG A 407 10.99 -32.69 -2.53
CA ARG A 407 11.11 -33.21 -3.90
C ARG A 407 10.22 -34.43 -4.13
N VAL A 408 10.11 -35.34 -3.16
CA VAL A 408 9.16 -36.46 -3.24
C VAL A 408 7.72 -35.97 -3.31
N VAL A 409 7.34 -34.93 -2.56
CA VAL A 409 5.99 -34.35 -2.62
C VAL A 409 5.69 -33.76 -4.00
N GLU A 410 6.65 -33.10 -4.66
CA GLU A 410 6.49 -32.63 -6.04
C GLU A 410 6.19 -33.79 -6.99
N LEU A 411 6.94 -34.90 -6.86
CA LEU A 411 6.70 -36.11 -7.67
C LEU A 411 5.32 -36.72 -7.38
N LEU A 412 4.89 -36.75 -6.11
CA LEU A 412 3.55 -37.21 -5.74
C LEU A 412 2.46 -36.35 -6.37
N ALA A 413 2.61 -35.02 -6.36
CA ALA A 413 1.67 -34.11 -7.01
C ALA A 413 1.61 -34.37 -8.52
N CYS A 414 2.76 -34.50 -9.19
CA CYS A 414 2.82 -34.84 -10.61
C CYS A 414 2.20 -36.21 -10.93
N MET A 415 2.36 -37.21 -10.05
CA MET A 415 1.77 -38.54 -10.25
C MET A 415 0.26 -38.59 -9.96
N LEU A 416 -0.22 -37.75 -9.04
CA LEU A 416 -1.61 -37.74 -8.62
C LEU A 416 -2.49 -36.77 -9.42
N THR A 417 -1.91 -35.79 -10.12
CA THR A 417 -2.68 -34.91 -11.01
C THR A 417 -3.53 -35.71 -12.01
N SER A 418 -4.71 -35.20 -12.33
CA SER A 418 -5.60 -35.74 -13.37
C SER A 418 -6.41 -34.61 -14.03
N ASP A 419 -7.22 -34.94 -15.03
CA ASP A 419 -8.06 -33.97 -15.73
C ASP A 419 -9.11 -33.32 -14.80
N GLU A 420 -9.54 -34.01 -13.74
CA GLU A 420 -10.48 -33.48 -12.74
C GLU A 420 -9.81 -32.75 -11.58
N THR A 421 -8.53 -33.05 -11.29
CA THR A 421 -7.78 -32.49 -10.16
C THR A 421 -6.41 -32.08 -10.62
N GLU A 422 -6.28 -30.80 -10.97
CA GLU A 422 -5.02 -30.20 -11.39
C GLU A 422 -4.12 -29.98 -10.17
N MET A 423 -2.96 -30.62 -10.12
CA MET A 423 -1.98 -30.40 -9.05
C MET A 423 -0.76 -29.66 -9.57
N VAL A 424 -0.42 -28.55 -8.94
CA VAL A 424 0.74 -27.71 -9.30
C VAL A 424 1.63 -27.52 -8.08
N SER A 425 2.94 -27.65 -8.26
CA SER A 425 3.91 -27.28 -7.23
C SER A 425 4.52 -25.92 -7.52
N VAL A 426 4.71 -25.08 -6.50
CA VAL A 426 5.35 -23.76 -6.67
C VAL A 426 6.59 -23.69 -5.79
N ARG A 427 7.76 -23.55 -6.42
CA ARG A 427 9.06 -23.36 -5.77
C ARG A 427 9.39 -21.88 -5.63
N PHE A 428 9.84 -21.52 -4.45
CA PHE A 428 10.48 -20.24 -4.18
C PHE A 428 11.55 -20.39 -3.10
N GLY A 429 12.39 -19.37 -2.98
CA GLY A 429 13.49 -19.34 -2.02
C GLY A 429 13.04 -18.91 -0.63
N ASN A 430 13.94 -18.26 0.10
CA ASN A 430 13.64 -17.82 1.46
C ASN A 430 12.63 -16.67 1.46
N VAL A 431 11.81 -16.65 2.49
CA VAL A 431 10.81 -15.59 2.70
C VAL A 431 11.10 -14.83 3.98
N LEU A 432 11.09 -13.51 3.88
CA LEU A 432 11.50 -12.61 4.94
C LEU A 432 10.57 -12.65 6.13
N GLY A 433 11.14 -12.58 7.35
CA GLY A 433 10.37 -12.53 8.58
C GLY A 433 9.57 -13.81 8.90
N SER A 434 9.75 -14.89 8.14
CA SER A 434 9.03 -16.14 8.43
C SER A 434 9.45 -16.73 9.79
N ARG A 435 8.52 -17.40 10.48
CA ARG A 435 8.73 -18.00 11.82
C ARG A 435 9.99 -18.86 11.85
N GLY A 436 10.87 -18.65 12.83
CA GLY A 436 12.12 -19.41 12.98
C GLY A 436 13.14 -19.22 11.85
N SER A 437 13.05 -18.13 11.08
CA SER A 437 14.05 -17.81 10.05
C SER A 437 15.22 -16.99 10.61
N MET A 438 16.23 -16.75 9.77
CA MET A 438 17.45 -16.03 10.13
C MET A 438 17.17 -14.60 10.63
N LEU A 439 16.26 -13.86 9.99
CA LEU A 439 16.06 -12.44 10.31
C LEU A 439 15.50 -12.25 11.73
N PRO A 440 14.40 -12.93 12.15
CA PRO A 440 13.95 -12.89 13.55
C PRO A 440 15.05 -13.26 14.55
N LEU A 441 15.86 -14.28 14.26
CA LEU A 441 16.97 -14.68 15.12
C LEU A 441 18.02 -13.57 15.27
N PHE A 442 18.41 -12.90 14.19
CA PHE A 442 19.37 -11.80 14.27
C PHE A 442 18.80 -10.64 15.09
N VAL A 443 17.52 -10.33 14.94
CA VAL A 443 16.84 -9.30 15.73
C VAL A 443 16.80 -9.67 17.20
N GLU A 444 16.48 -10.93 17.54
CA GLU A 444 16.51 -11.42 18.92
C GLU A 444 17.92 -11.35 19.53
N GLN A 445 18.94 -11.74 18.76
CA GLN A 445 20.35 -11.67 19.19
C GLN A 445 20.78 -10.22 19.48
N ILE A 446 20.44 -9.30 18.58
CA ILE A 446 20.71 -7.86 18.73
C ILE A 446 19.98 -7.31 19.97
N LYS A 447 18.69 -7.62 20.13
CA LYS A 447 17.89 -7.18 21.29
C LYS A 447 18.41 -7.74 22.62
N ALA A 448 18.93 -8.96 22.60
CA ALA A 448 19.54 -9.59 23.77
C ALA A 448 20.98 -9.09 24.04
N GLY A 449 21.55 -8.24 23.19
CA GLY A 449 22.92 -7.75 23.32
C GLY A 449 23.97 -8.86 23.16
N VAL A 450 23.65 -9.93 22.42
CA VAL A 450 24.58 -11.04 22.15
C VAL A 450 25.09 -11.00 20.71
N PRO A 451 26.24 -11.66 20.41
CA PRO A 451 26.76 -11.70 19.06
C PRO A 451 25.77 -12.31 18.04
N VAL A 452 25.73 -11.71 16.85
CA VAL A 452 24.95 -12.22 15.71
C VAL A 452 25.71 -13.38 15.07
N THR A 453 25.05 -14.54 14.94
CA THR A 453 25.68 -15.76 14.43
C THR A 453 25.43 -15.96 12.94
N VAL A 454 26.48 -15.92 12.12
CA VAL A 454 26.40 -16.20 10.68
C VAL A 454 27.11 -17.52 10.37
N THR A 455 26.51 -18.40 9.59
CA THR A 455 27.09 -19.72 9.30
C THR A 455 28.35 -19.65 8.46
N HIS A 456 28.37 -18.81 7.42
CA HIS A 456 29.55 -18.63 6.55
C HIS A 456 29.59 -17.22 5.96
N LYS A 457 30.79 -16.68 5.67
CA LYS A 457 30.94 -15.32 5.08
C LYS A 457 30.31 -15.21 3.70
N ASP A 458 30.51 -16.24 2.88
CA ASP A 458 30.09 -16.26 1.48
C ASP A 458 28.69 -16.87 1.26
N ILE A 459 27.93 -17.15 2.32
CA ILE A 459 26.59 -17.73 2.17
C ILE A 459 25.62 -16.71 1.58
N ILE A 460 24.96 -17.11 0.49
CA ILE A 460 23.96 -16.30 -0.20
C ILE A 460 22.60 -16.95 -0.12
N ARG A 461 21.54 -16.13 0.00
CA ARG A 461 20.16 -16.59 -0.09
C ARG A 461 19.34 -15.62 -0.91
N TYR A 462 18.34 -16.16 -1.58
CA TYR A 462 17.34 -15.39 -2.29
C TYR A 462 16.19 -15.06 -1.36
N PHE A 463 15.76 -13.80 -1.35
CA PHE A 463 14.70 -13.34 -0.46
C PHE A 463 13.54 -12.71 -1.21
N MET A 464 12.36 -12.91 -0.66
CA MET A 464 11.11 -12.30 -1.11
C MET A 464 10.27 -11.95 0.12
N ALA A 465 9.43 -10.94 0.03
CA ALA A 465 8.45 -10.64 1.08
C ALA A 465 7.36 -11.73 1.12
N ILE A 466 6.80 -12.01 2.30
CA ILE A 466 5.70 -12.99 2.44
C ILE A 466 4.51 -12.65 1.54
N PRO A 467 4.01 -11.40 1.50
CA PRO A 467 2.89 -11.04 0.62
C PRO A 467 3.20 -11.19 -0.87
N GLU A 468 4.44 -10.89 -1.28
CA GLU A 468 4.89 -11.03 -2.66
C GLU A 468 4.95 -12.50 -3.08
N ALA A 469 5.53 -13.36 -2.24
CA ALA A 469 5.62 -14.80 -2.48
C ALA A 469 4.24 -15.42 -2.66
N VAL A 470 3.29 -15.12 -1.76
CA VAL A 470 1.92 -15.63 -1.85
C VAL A 470 1.20 -15.10 -3.09
N GLY A 471 1.36 -13.82 -3.42
CA GLY A 471 0.76 -13.25 -4.63
C GLY A 471 1.28 -13.94 -5.90
N LEU A 472 2.58 -14.23 -5.97
CA LEU A 472 3.18 -14.95 -7.11
C LEU A 472 2.78 -16.42 -7.14
N VAL A 473 2.59 -17.07 -5.98
CA VAL A 473 1.99 -18.41 -5.88
C VAL A 473 0.59 -18.41 -6.49
N PHE A 474 -0.25 -17.43 -6.17
CA PHE A 474 -1.59 -17.32 -6.75
C PHE A 474 -1.54 -17.11 -8.26
N LYS A 475 -0.63 -16.23 -8.73
CA LYS A 475 -0.42 -16.03 -10.16
C LYS A 475 -0.02 -17.33 -10.85
N ALA A 476 0.98 -18.04 -10.32
CA ALA A 476 1.44 -19.31 -10.86
C ALA A 476 0.32 -20.36 -10.90
N ALA A 477 -0.44 -20.49 -9.81
CA ALA A 477 -1.58 -21.40 -9.72
C ALA A 477 -2.71 -21.08 -10.73
N SER A 478 -2.96 -19.79 -10.98
CA SER A 478 -3.96 -19.35 -11.97
C SER A 478 -3.57 -19.63 -13.42
N MET A 479 -2.27 -19.84 -13.69
CA MET A 479 -1.74 -20.10 -15.03
C MET A 479 -1.50 -21.60 -15.31
N ALA A 480 -1.25 -22.39 -14.26
CA ALA A 480 -0.93 -23.81 -14.36
C ALA A 480 -2.14 -24.65 -14.80
N LYS A 481 -1.88 -25.77 -15.49
CA LYS A 481 -2.87 -26.72 -16.01
C LYS A 481 -2.74 -28.12 -15.41
N GLY A 482 -1.90 -28.30 -14.39
CA GLY A 482 -1.66 -29.57 -13.71
C GLY A 482 -0.39 -30.26 -14.17
N GLY A 483 0.36 -30.80 -13.20
CA GLY A 483 1.62 -31.50 -13.40
C GLY A 483 2.85 -30.59 -13.47
N GLU A 484 2.69 -29.27 -13.52
CA GLU A 484 3.82 -28.34 -13.56
C GLU A 484 4.46 -28.09 -12.19
N VAL A 485 5.77 -27.81 -12.23
CA VAL A 485 6.51 -27.25 -11.11
C VAL A 485 6.92 -25.83 -11.49
N MET A 486 6.19 -24.86 -10.95
CA MET A 486 6.39 -23.44 -11.21
C MET A 486 7.55 -22.92 -10.35
N VAL A 487 8.46 -22.15 -10.94
CA VAL A 487 9.60 -21.55 -10.23
C VAL A 487 9.44 -20.03 -10.24
N LEU A 488 9.46 -19.42 -9.05
CA LEU A 488 9.37 -17.97 -8.94
C LEU A 488 10.73 -17.31 -9.18
N ASP A 489 10.73 -16.20 -9.93
CA ASP A 489 11.91 -15.35 -10.03
C ASP A 489 12.17 -14.65 -8.69
N MET A 490 13.29 -14.98 -8.08
CA MET A 490 13.66 -14.47 -6.77
C MET A 490 14.55 -13.22 -6.84
N GLY A 491 14.86 -12.71 -8.03
CA GLY A 491 15.72 -11.54 -8.20
C GLY A 491 17.17 -11.80 -7.76
N GLN A 492 17.82 -10.75 -7.26
CA GLN A 492 19.25 -10.82 -6.90
C GLN A 492 19.46 -11.54 -5.55
N PRO A 493 20.48 -12.41 -5.46
CA PRO A 493 20.83 -13.06 -4.19
C PRO A 493 21.44 -12.05 -3.20
N VAL A 494 21.21 -12.30 -1.91
CA VAL A 494 21.72 -11.48 -0.81
C VAL A 494 22.77 -12.27 -0.03
N LYS A 495 23.95 -11.66 0.19
CA LYS A 495 24.97 -12.19 1.11
C LYS A 495 24.52 -12.01 2.55
N ILE A 496 24.37 -13.12 3.30
CA ILE A 496 23.85 -13.08 4.67
C ILE A 496 24.79 -12.31 5.60
N TYR A 497 26.10 -12.43 5.40
CA TYR A 497 27.08 -11.71 6.20
C TYR A 497 26.98 -10.19 6.04
N ASP A 498 26.81 -9.71 4.81
CA ASP A 498 26.65 -8.28 4.53
C ASP A 498 25.32 -7.76 5.08
N PHE A 499 24.27 -8.58 5.02
CA PHE A 499 23.00 -8.26 5.64
C PHE A 499 23.09 -8.19 7.18
N ALA A 500 23.76 -9.14 7.82
CA ALA A 500 24.01 -9.11 9.26
C ALA A 500 24.80 -7.85 9.68
N LYS A 501 25.82 -7.46 8.89
CA LYS A 501 26.59 -6.22 9.11
C LYS A 501 25.69 -5.00 9.10
N LYS A 502 24.79 -4.90 8.11
CA LYS A 502 23.83 -3.80 8.02
C LYS A 502 22.94 -3.79 9.27
N LEU A 503 22.34 -4.92 9.65
CA LEU A 503 21.48 -5.00 10.83
C LEU A 503 22.19 -4.57 12.12
N VAL A 504 23.42 -5.05 12.33
CA VAL A 504 24.25 -4.63 13.47
C VAL A 504 24.57 -3.15 13.41
N GLN A 505 24.91 -2.61 12.24
CA GLN A 505 25.20 -1.19 12.08
C GLN A 505 23.98 -0.32 12.44
N TYR A 506 22.78 -0.74 12.03
CA TYR A 506 21.54 0.04 12.22
C TYR A 506 20.90 -0.13 13.60
N TYR A 507 20.94 -1.33 14.16
CA TYR A 507 20.19 -1.68 15.38
C TYR A 507 21.06 -2.23 16.51
N GLY A 508 22.31 -2.56 16.22
CA GLY A 508 23.24 -3.14 17.17
C GLY A 508 23.89 -2.11 18.08
N ASP A 509 24.32 -2.59 19.24
CA ASP A 509 25.18 -1.91 20.20
C ASP A 509 26.65 -2.37 20.07
N GLU A 510 27.52 -1.94 20.97
CA GLU A 510 28.94 -2.35 20.99
C GLU A 510 29.14 -3.87 21.18
N ASN A 511 28.13 -4.56 21.72
CA ASN A 511 28.15 -6.01 21.99
C ASN A 511 27.70 -6.84 20.78
N SER A 512 27.02 -6.22 19.81
CA SER A 512 26.43 -6.85 18.63
C SER A 512 27.47 -7.24 17.56
N LYS A 513 28.52 -7.98 17.95
CA LYS A 513 29.55 -8.46 17.02
C LYS A 513 29.02 -9.61 16.16
N ILE A 514 29.56 -9.78 14.96
CA ILE A 514 29.22 -10.92 14.10
C ILE A 514 30.24 -12.04 14.29
N ILE A 515 29.76 -13.23 14.66
CA ILE A 515 30.58 -14.44 14.80
C ILE A 515 30.23 -15.46 13.73
N ILE A 516 31.26 -16.17 13.24
CA ILE A 516 31.09 -17.21 12.22
C ILE A 516 31.03 -18.57 12.90
N THR A 517 29.94 -19.30 12.69
CA THR A 517 29.69 -20.58 13.38
C THR A 517 30.00 -21.81 12.55
N GLY A 518 30.27 -21.65 11.24
CA GLY A 518 30.43 -22.76 10.30
C GLY A 518 29.11 -23.19 9.65
N LEU A 519 29.24 -23.86 8.50
CA LEU A 519 28.09 -24.47 7.80
C LEU A 519 27.56 -25.66 8.58
N ARG A 520 26.24 -25.81 8.59
CA ARG A 520 25.56 -26.93 9.24
C ARG A 520 25.48 -28.13 8.27
N PRO A 521 25.33 -29.37 8.80
CA PRO A 521 25.08 -30.54 7.95
C PRO A 521 23.91 -30.31 6.99
N GLY A 522 24.10 -30.65 5.71
CA GLY A 522 23.08 -30.53 4.65
C GLY A 522 22.80 -29.09 4.16
N GLU A 523 23.45 -28.07 4.73
CA GLU A 523 23.27 -26.67 4.34
C GLU A 523 24.13 -26.30 3.13
N LYS A 524 23.50 -25.75 2.08
CA LYS A 524 24.21 -25.27 0.88
C LYS A 524 24.80 -23.88 1.08
N LEU A 525 25.93 -23.60 0.45
CA LEU A 525 26.51 -22.24 0.41
C LEU A 525 25.68 -21.31 -0.48
N TYR A 526 25.20 -21.83 -1.61
CA TYR A 526 24.29 -21.17 -2.55
C TYR A 526 23.15 -22.15 -2.88
N GLU A 527 21.92 -21.64 -2.91
CA GLU A 527 20.75 -22.41 -3.33
C GLU A 527 20.59 -22.30 -4.86
N GLU A 528 20.10 -23.37 -5.48
CA GLU A 528 19.80 -23.42 -6.91
C GLU A 528 18.30 -23.21 -7.13
N LEU A 529 17.92 -22.50 -8.20
CA LEU A 529 16.49 -22.31 -8.54
C LEU A 529 15.97 -23.35 -9.55
N LEU A 530 16.86 -23.97 -10.34
CA LEU A 530 16.54 -24.95 -11.37
C LEU A 530 17.49 -26.15 -11.27
N ALA A 531 16.96 -27.37 -11.43
CA ALA A 531 17.80 -28.56 -11.47
C ALA A 531 18.32 -28.79 -12.89
N ASP A 532 19.53 -29.33 -13.03
CA ASP A 532 20.14 -29.67 -14.33
C ASP A 532 19.30 -30.63 -15.19
N LYS A 533 18.40 -31.39 -14.57
CA LYS A 533 17.53 -32.39 -15.22
C LYS A 533 16.11 -31.89 -15.50
N ASP A 534 15.77 -30.66 -15.13
CA ASP A 534 14.44 -30.11 -15.36
C ASP A 534 14.34 -29.59 -16.80
N THR A 535 13.29 -29.98 -17.54
CA THR A 535 12.96 -29.37 -18.83
C THR A 535 12.16 -28.10 -18.58
N THR A 536 12.71 -26.93 -18.92
CA THR A 536 12.09 -25.63 -18.60
C THR A 536 11.32 -25.05 -19.77
N MET A 537 10.14 -24.48 -19.49
CA MET A 537 9.43 -23.58 -20.41
C MET A 537 9.43 -22.17 -19.81
N PRO A 538 9.60 -21.11 -20.62
CA PRO A 538 9.67 -19.73 -20.16
C PRO A 538 8.33 -19.18 -19.64
#